data_AF-A0AAE1ANP8-F1
#
_entry.id   AF-A0AAE1ANP8-F1
#
_cell.length_a   1.000
_cell.length_b   1.000
_cell.length_c   1.000
_cell.angle_alpha   90.00
_cell.angle_beta   90.00
_cell.angle_gamma   90.00
#
_symmetry.space_group_name_H-M   'P 1'
#
loop_
_entity.id
_entity.type
_entity.pdbx_description
1 polymer ?
#
loop_
_entity_poly.entity_id
_entity_poly.type
_entity_poly.pdbx_seq_one_letter_code
_entity_poly.pdbx_strand_id
1 'polypeptide(L)'
;MAAFFSNFKNALLFLPKCCRQFSNSGTLMLLSYSNLGMDHYLRQRIFKTDDLGPNGKEMLLNRLGKTKTVTESSLVALDLNDLIHVAESKLELYEVERLVCLISGSSVTAVSSLRFGASLMRLYHHLNCPKQAYNIYKYDVCRDILGDNTCHKILMDLLYKNQQYHLVLEVFETLRHFNIDCSTLAFGAYYHILNSFHPSFVSHK
;
A
#
# COMPACT_ATOMS: atom_id res chain seq x y z
N MET A 1 -12.01 20.94 2.00
CA MET A 1 -10.93 21.69 2.68
C MET A 1 -11.38 22.36 3.97
N ALA A 2 -12.30 23.35 3.99
CA ALA A 2 -12.72 24.05 5.22
C ALA A 2 -13.20 23.15 6.38
N ALA A 3 -13.92 22.06 6.07
CA ALA A 3 -14.41 21.10 7.08
C ALA A 3 -13.32 20.19 7.67
N PHE A 4 -12.22 19.94 6.93
CA PHE A 4 -11.04 19.25 7.45
C PHE A 4 -10.42 20.08 8.57
N PHE A 5 -10.31 21.40 8.39
CA PHE A 5 -9.72 22.33 9.35
C PHE A 5 -10.45 22.40 10.70
N SER A 6 -11.78 22.25 10.77
CA SER A 6 -12.49 22.31 12.06
C SER A 6 -12.37 21.01 12.86
N ASN A 7 -12.40 19.85 12.19
CA ASN A 7 -12.21 18.56 12.84
C ASN A 7 -10.75 18.31 13.25
N PHE A 8 -9.77 18.85 12.50
CA PHE A 8 -8.34 18.70 12.81
C PHE A 8 -7.91 19.52 14.04
N LYS A 9 -8.51 20.70 14.28
CA LYS A 9 -8.25 21.50 15.49
C LYS A 9 -8.70 20.78 16.77
N ASN A 10 -9.76 19.99 16.72
CA ASN A 10 -10.26 19.24 17.88
C ASN A 10 -9.39 18.00 18.19
N ALA A 11 -8.70 17.42 17.20
CA ALA A 11 -7.80 16.28 17.39
C ALA A 11 -6.47 16.64 18.06
N LEU A 12 -6.05 17.91 18.00
CA LEU A 12 -4.84 18.42 18.67
C LEU A 12 -4.91 18.34 20.21
N LEU A 13 -6.10 18.17 20.79
CA LEU A 13 -6.30 18.12 22.24
C LEU A 13 -6.08 16.71 22.86
N PHE A 14 -5.82 15.68 22.05
CA PHE A 14 -5.77 14.27 22.50
C PHE A 14 -4.44 13.55 22.22
N LEU A 15 -3.30 14.24 22.24
CA LEU A 15 -2.00 13.57 22.21
C LEU A 15 -1.47 13.34 23.65
N PRO A 16 -1.59 12.13 24.22
CA PRO A 16 -0.84 11.79 25.41
C PRO A 16 0.66 11.73 25.06
N LYS A 17 1.47 12.23 26.00
CA LYS A 17 2.93 12.27 25.96
C LYS A 17 3.54 10.88 25.66
N CYS A 18 3.80 10.57 24.40
CA CYS A 18 4.61 9.43 24.00
C CYS A 18 5.83 9.92 23.23
N CYS A 19 6.80 10.45 23.96
CA CYS A 19 8.18 10.53 23.49
C CYS A 19 8.71 9.09 23.36
N ARG A 20 8.85 8.59 22.13
CA ARG A 20 9.76 7.48 21.84
C ARG A 20 11.05 8.05 21.23
N GLN A 21 12.15 7.47 21.70
CA GLN A 21 13.53 7.92 21.51
C GLN A 21 13.87 8.14 20.03
N PHE A 22 14.27 9.36 19.71
CA PHE A 22 14.87 9.72 18.43
C PHE A 22 16.32 9.24 18.41
N SER A 23 16.68 8.35 17.48
CA SER A 23 18.07 7.99 17.22
C SER A 23 18.68 8.90 16.14
N ASN A 24 19.96 9.25 16.32
CA ASN A 24 20.75 10.26 15.61
C ASN A 24 21.19 9.90 14.17
N SER A 25 20.49 9.02 13.46
CA SER A 25 20.75 8.77 12.04
C SER A 25 19.72 9.51 11.20
N GLY A 26 20.14 10.57 10.49
CA GLY A 26 19.32 11.56 9.78
C GLY A 26 18.44 11.06 8.61
N THR A 27 17.80 9.91 8.76
CA THR A 27 16.70 9.47 7.89
C THR A 27 15.67 8.80 8.79
N LEU A 28 14.78 9.60 9.39
CA LEU A 28 13.61 9.07 10.07
C LEU A 28 12.69 8.46 9.01
N MET A 29 12.87 7.17 8.71
CA MET A 29 11.80 6.41 8.08
C MET A 29 10.66 6.35 9.11
N LEU A 30 9.65 7.19 8.91
CA LEU A 30 8.46 7.32 9.77
C LEU A 30 7.80 5.96 10.06
N LEU A 31 7.98 4.97 9.18
CA LEU A 31 7.69 3.57 9.44
C LEU A 31 8.86 2.68 9.03
N SER A 32 9.23 1.75 9.91
CA SER A 32 10.26 0.76 9.61
C SER A 32 9.71 -0.36 8.70
N TYR A 33 10.62 -1.07 8.02
CA TYR A 33 10.25 -2.23 7.18
C TYR A 33 9.50 -3.31 7.97
N SER A 34 9.84 -3.51 9.24
CA SER A 34 9.17 -4.47 10.10
C SER A 34 7.74 -4.03 10.46
N ASN A 35 7.52 -2.73 10.71
CA ASN A 35 6.19 -2.16 10.96
C ASN A 35 5.23 -2.33 9.75
N LEU A 36 5.77 -2.36 8.53
CA LEU A 36 5.02 -2.57 7.30
C LEU A 36 4.85 -4.07 6.95
N GLY A 37 5.57 -4.95 7.65
CA GLY A 37 5.65 -6.38 7.34
C GLY A 37 6.43 -6.68 6.05
N MET A 38 7.30 -5.76 5.60
CA MET A 38 8.12 -5.94 4.40
C MET A 38 9.14 -7.05 4.59
N ASP A 39 9.74 -7.21 5.77
CA ASP A 39 10.73 -8.27 6.02
C ASP A 39 10.13 -9.67 5.87
N HIS A 40 8.90 -9.85 6.35
CA HIS A 40 8.17 -11.10 6.17
C HIS A 40 7.82 -11.33 4.71
N TYR A 41 7.30 -10.30 4.04
CA TYR A 41 6.96 -10.37 2.62
C TYR A 41 8.18 -10.72 1.76
N LEU A 42 9.32 -10.05 1.95
CA LEU A 42 10.56 -10.33 1.21
C LEU A 42 11.05 -11.76 1.41
N ARG A 43 10.98 -12.30 2.64
CA ARG A 43 11.28 -13.72 2.90
C ARG A 43 10.32 -14.65 2.16
N GLN A 44 9.02 -14.35 2.18
CA GLN A 44 8.03 -15.13 1.44
C GLN A 44 8.28 -15.13 -0.06
N ARG A 45 8.77 -14.01 -0.63
CA ARG A 45 9.17 -13.95 -2.05
C ARG A 45 10.28 -14.94 -2.37
N ILE A 46 11.33 -15.00 -1.53
CA ILE A 46 12.44 -15.94 -1.69
C ILE A 46 11.91 -17.38 -1.65
N PHE A 47 11.20 -17.74 -0.58
CA PHE A 47 10.64 -19.10 -0.44
C PHE A 47 9.72 -19.47 -1.60
N LYS A 48 8.82 -18.57 -2.02
CA LYS A 48 7.88 -18.85 -3.12
C LYS A 48 8.61 -19.01 -4.46
N THR A 49 9.68 -18.25 -4.68
CA THR A 49 10.51 -18.38 -5.88
C THR A 49 11.21 -19.73 -5.91
N ASP A 50 11.75 -20.17 -4.77
CA ASP A 50 12.39 -21.48 -4.63
C ASP A 50 11.37 -22.63 -4.80
N ASP A 51 10.19 -22.53 -4.17
CA ASP A 51 9.11 -23.52 -4.25
C ASP A 51 8.60 -23.74 -5.68
N LEU A 52 8.52 -22.66 -6.49
CA LEU A 52 8.09 -22.73 -7.88
C LEU A 52 9.16 -23.32 -8.80
N GLY A 53 10.45 -23.24 -8.42
CA GLY A 53 11.57 -23.69 -9.22
C GLY A 53 11.82 -22.84 -10.48
N PRO A 54 12.78 -23.22 -11.33
CA PRO A 54 13.32 -22.37 -12.39
C PRO A 54 12.30 -21.95 -13.46
N ASN A 55 11.31 -22.81 -13.74
CA ASN A 55 10.29 -22.54 -14.77
C ASN A 55 8.91 -22.22 -14.16
N GLY A 56 8.77 -22.25 -12.82
CA GLY A 56 7.46 -22.17 -12.20
C GLY A 56 6.76 -20.83 -12.39
N LYS A 57 7.53 -19.72 -12.45
CA LYS A 57 6.97 -18.39 -12.75
C LYS A 57 6.38 -18.32 -14.16
N GLU A 58 7.07 -18.88 -15.15
CA GLU A 58 6.57 -18.92 -16.53
C GLU A 58 5.33 -19.81 -16.65
N MET A 59 5.34 -20.98 -15.99
CA MET A 59 4.17 -21.86 -15.93
C MET A 59 2.97 -21.17 -15.26
N LEU A 60 3.20 -20.41 -14.19
CA LEU A 60 2.18 -19.65 -13.48
C LEU A 60 1.57 -18.56 -14.37
N LEU A 61 2.40 -17.76 -15.04
CA LEU A 61 1.96 -16.75 -16.00
C LEU A 61 1.18 -17.37 -17.17
N ASN A 62 1.62 -18.53 -17.68
CA ASN A 62 0.93 -19.25 -18.75
C ASN A 62 -0.44 -19.80 -18.32
N ARG A 63 -0.62 -20.19 -17.04
CA ARG A 63 -1.92 -20.58 -16.49
C ARG A 63 -2.84 -19.35 -16.37
N LEU A 64 -2.35 -18.31 -15.72
CA LEU A 64 -3.12 -17.09 -15.43
C LEU A 64 -3.48 -16.29 -16.70
N GLY A 65 -2.60 -16.27 -17.70
CA GLY A 65 -2.85 -15.59 -18.98
C GLY A 65 -3.98 -16.22 -19.80
N LYS A 66 -4.32 -17.49 -19.56
CA LYS A 66 -5.47 -18.16 -20.18
C LYS A 66 -6.78 -17.83 -19.47
N THR A 67 -6.72 -17.36 -18.22
CA THR A 67 -7.91 -17.02 -17.43
C THR A 67 -8.51 -15.69 -17.90
N LYS A 68 -9.67 -15.79 -18.56
CA LYS A 68 -10.48 -14.63 -18.97
C LYS A 68 -11.84 -14.56 -18.27
N THR A 69 -12.25 -15.62 -17.59
CA THR A 69 -13.58 -15.72 -16.98
C THR A 69 -13.50 -15.93 -15.47
N VAL A 70 -14.56 -15.49 -14.79
CA VAL A 70 -14.70 -15.49 -13.32
C VAL A 70 -15.00 -16.88 -12.74
N THR A 71 -15.33 -17.86 -13.58
CA THR A 71 -15.80 -19.21 -13.21
C THR A 71 -14.80 -20.02 -12.38
N GLU A 72 -13.51 -19.67 -12.39
CA GLU A 72 -12.43 -20.35 -11.63
C GLU A 72 -11.77 -19.44 -10.58
N SER A 73 -12.48 -18.40 -10.12
CA SER A 73 -11.96 -17.34 -9.24
C SER A 73 -11.10 -17.83 -8.06
N SER A 74 -11.46 -18.95 -7.42
CA SER A 74 -10.69 -19.50 -6.28
C SER A 74 -9.31 -20.04 -6.67
N LEU A 75 -9.18 -20.76 -7.79
CA LEU A 75 -7.90 -21.29 -8.26
C LEU A 75 -7.00 -20.14 -8.75
N VAL A 76 -7.62 -19.21 -9.48
CA VAL A 76 -6.96 -18.00 -9.98
C VAL A 76 -6.43 -17.15 -8.83
N ALA A 77 -7.14 -17.06 -7.72
CA ALA A 77 -6.70 -16.27 -6.57
C ALA A 77 -5.49 -16.86 -5.82
N LEU A 78 -5.37 -18.18 -5.76
CA LEU A 78 -4.18 -18.84 -5.21
C LEU A 78 -2.96 -18.58 -6.11
N ASP A 79 -3.12 -18.83 -7.42
CA ASP A 79 -2.08 -18.56 -8.40
C ASP A 79 -1.72 -17.05 -8.45
N LEU A 80 -2.70 -16.15 -8.29
CA LEU A 80 -2.46 -14.70 -8.20
C LEU A 80 -1.66 -14.34 -6.95
N ASN A 81 -1.99 -14.91 -5.80
CA ASN A 81 -1.25 -14.67 -4.58
C ASN A 81 0.22 -15.12 -4.75
N ASP A 82 0.45 -16.24 -5.43
CA ASP A 82 1.81 -16.69 -5.73
C ASP A 82 2.51 -15.74 -6.70
N LEU A 83 1.81 -15.26 -7.74
CA LEU A 83 2.34 -14.28 -8.69
C LEU A 83 2.72 -12.97 -7.99
N ILE A 84 1.93 -12.51 -7.00
CA ILE A 84 2.24 -11.32 -6.20
C ILE A 84 3.58 -11.43 -5.46
N HIS A 85 4.01 -12.65 -5.11
CA HIS A 85 5.28 -12.86 -4.43
C HIS A 85 6.45 -13.04 -5.41
N VAL A 86 6.22 -13.50 -6.64
CA VAL A 86 7.32 -13.76 -7.60
C VAL A 86 7.41 -12.75 -8.74
N ALA A 87 6.46 -11.82 -8.85
CA ALA A 87 6.53 -10.71 -9.80
C ALA A 87 7.73 -9.79 -9.50
N GLU A 88 8.45 -9.41 -10.54
CA GLU A 88 9.69 -8.60 -10.49
C GLU A 88 9.67 -7.43 -11.48
N SER A 89 8.74 -7.45 -12.45
CA SER A 89 8.67 -6.48 -13.52
C SER A 89 7.33 -5.73 -13.55
N LYS A 90 7.33 -4.57 -14.20
CA LYS A 90 6.11 -3.79 -14.44
C LYS A 90 5.12 -4.49 -15.38
N LEU A 91 5.63 -5.36 -16.27
CA LEU A 91 4.78 -6.15 -17.17
C LEU A 91 4.00 -7.20 -16.39
N GLU A 92 4.65 -7.93 -15.48
CA GLU A 92 3.98 -8.88 -14.58
C GLU A 92 3.01 -8.15 -13.64
N LEU A 93 3.35 -6.95 -13.18
CA LEU A 93 2.46 -6.13 -12.36
C LEU A 93 1.16 -5.77 -13.07
N TYR A 94 1.20 -5.46 -14.37
CA TYR A 94 -0.02 -5.21 -15.16
C TYR A 94 -0.93 -6.44 -15.21
N GLU A 95 -0.35 -7.63 -15.32
CA GLU A 95 -1.12 -8.88 -15.31
C GLU A 95 -1.74 -9.14 -13.92
N VAL A 96 -0.99 -8.87 -12.84
CA VAL A 96 -1.51 -8.89 -11.47
C VAL A 96 -2.69 -7.93 -11.34
N GLU A 97 -2.57 -6.69 -11.81
CA GLU A 97 -3.66 -5.68 -11.75
C GLU A 97 -4.92 -6.14 -12.49
N ARG A 98 -4.75 -6.67 -13.70
CA ARG A 98 -5.85 -7.22 -14.50
C ARG A 98 -6.61 -8.31 -13.74
N LEU A 99 -5.88 -9.24 -13.12
CA LEU A 99 -6.44 -10.37 -12.38
C LEU A 99 -7.08 -9.91 -11.06
N VAL A 100 -6.48 -8.97 -10.35
CA VAL A 100 -7.07 -8.37 -9.14
C VAL A 100 -8.42 -7.74 -9.48
N CYS A 101 -8.50 -6.92 -10.53
CA CYS A 101 -9.77 -6.33 -10.96
C CYS A 101 -10.80 -7.38 -11.38
N LEU A 102 -10.37 -8.44 -12.10
CA LEU A 102 -11.24 -9.53 -12.51
C LEU A 102 -11.84 -10.28 -11.32
N ILE A 103 -11.02 -10.60 -10.31
CA ILE A 103 -11.45 -11.31 -9.11
C ILE A 103 -12.33 -10.40 -8.24
N SER A 104 -11.94 -9.14 -8.06
CA SER A 104 -12.67 -8.21 -7.19
C SER A 104 -14.05 -7.83 -7.75
N GLY A 105 -14.22 -7.85 -9.07
CA GLY A 105 -15.52 -7.64 -9.73
C GLY A 105 -16.45 -8.87 -9.68
N SER A 106 -15.99 -10.02 -9.18
CA SER A 106 -16.81 -11.22 -9.09
C SER A 106 -17.69 -11.23 -7.83
N SER A 107 -18.96 -11.63 -7.98
CA SER A 107 -19.91 -11.76 -6.86
C SER A 107 -19.58 -12.90 -5.88
N VAL A 108 -18.41 -13.53 -6.02
CA VAL A 108 -18.07 -14.74 -5.28
C VAL A 108 -17.62 -14.32 -3.88
N THR A 109 -18.45 -14.66 -2.90
CA THR A 109 -18.18 -14.63 -1.46
C THR A 109 -16.82 -15.22 -1.05
N ALA A 110 -16.17 -16.00 -1.92
CA ALA A 110 -14.80 -16.50 -1.76
C ALA A 110 -13.72 -15.40 -1.72
N VAL A 111 -13.92 -14.25 -2.38
CA VAL A 111 -12.93 -13.14 -2.40
C VAL A 111 -12.70 -12.56 -1.01
N SER A 112 -13.71 -12.59 -0.14
CA SER A 112 -13.58 -12.14 1.26
C SER A 112 -12.58 -12.96 2.08
N SER A 113 -12.28 -14.20 1.67
CA SER A 113 -11.27 -15.06 2.30
C SER A 113 -9.84 -14.78 1.82
N LEU A 114 -9.70 -14.11 0.68
CA LEU A 114 -8.44 -13.92 -0.02
C LEU A 114 -7.76 -12.63 0.45
N ARG A 115 -6.99 -12.77 1.53
CA ARG A 115 -6.24 -11.68 2.19
C ARG A 115 -4.94 -11.32 1.48
N PHE A 116 -4.96 -11.10 0.17
CA PHE A 116 -3.74 -10.70 -0.58
C PHE A 116 -3.57 -9.18 -0.73
N GLY A 117 -4.54 -8.36 -0.33
CA GLY A 117 -4.47 -6.89 -0.48
C GLY A 117 -3.20 -6.27 0.11
N ALA A 118 -2.83 -6.67 1.33
CA ALA A 118 -1.59 -6.21 1.94
C ALA A 118 -0.35 -6.69 1.17
N SER A 119 -0.34 -7.92 0.66
CA SER A 119 0.77 -8.43 -0.16
C SER A 119 0.88 -7.71 -1.49
N LEU A 120 -0.26 -7.37 -2.12
CA LEU A 120 -0.30 -6.54 -3.32
C LEU A 120 0.27 -5.14 -3.06
N MET A 121 -0.11 -4.49 -1.96
CA MET A 121 0.47 -3.20 -1.58
C MET A 121 1.98 -3.27 -1.31
N ARG A 122 2.46 -4.39 -0.74
CA ARG A 122 3.90 -4.63 -0.56
C ARG A 122 4.62 -4.90 -1.88
N LEU A 123 3.97 -5.51 -2.87
CA LEU A 123 4.52 -5.66 -4.21
C LEU A 123 4.73 -4.29 -4.86
N TYR A 124 3.73 -3.41 -4.81
CA TYR A 124 3.87 -2.03 -5.30
C TYR A 124 4.99 -1.27 -4.58
N HIS A 125 5.10 -1.48 -3.27
CA HIS A 125 6.15 -0.88 -2.45
C HIS A 125 7.53 -1.38 -2.87
N HIS A 126 7.68 -2.71 -3.02
CA HIS A 126 8.90 -3.36 -3.46
C HIS A 126 9.35 -2.90 -4.86
N LEU A 127 8.42 -2.79 -5.81
CA LEU A 127 8.69 -2.32 -7.17
C LEU A 127 8.74 -0.79 -7.29
N ASN A 128 8.58 -0.07 -6.17
CA ASN A 128 8.48 1.38 -6.10
C ASN A 128 7.56 1.99 -7.17
N CYS A 129 6.31 1.52 -7.23
CA CYS A 129 5.30 1.91 -8.22
C CYS A 129 4.14 2.69 -7.57
N PRO A 130 4.39 3.91 -7.03
CA PRO A 130 3.40 4.65 -6.23
C PRO A 130 2.15 5.07 -7.01
N LYS A 131 2.32 5.47 -8.29
CA LYS A 131 1.21 5.90 -9.14
C LYS A 131 0.24 4.76 -9.42
N GLN A 132 0.77 3.60 -9.78
CA GLN A 132 -0.02 2.40 -10.04
C GLN A 132 -0.74 1.92 -8.77
N ALA A 133 -0.03 1.90 -7.63
CA ALA A 133 -0.61 1.54 -6.33
C ALA A 133 -1.82 2.41 -5.97
N TYR A 134 -1.70 3.72 -6.17
CA TYR A 134 -2.79 4.65 -5.90
C TYR A 134 -3.93 4.53 -6.92
N ASN A 135 -3.62 4.32 -8.20
CA ASN A 135 -4.64 4.09 -9.23
C ASN A 135 -5.48 2.86 -8.92
N ILE A 136 -4.85 1.74 -8.55
CA ILE A 136 -5.61 0.53 -8.21
C ILE A 136 -6.43 0.70 -6.93
N TYR A 137 -5.89 1.44 -5.95
CA TYR A 137 -6.56 1.73 -4.70
C TYR A 137 -7.85 2.56 -4.89
N LYS A 138 -7.88 3.43 -5.91
CA LYS A 138 -9.07 4.22 -6.26
C LYS A 138 -10.11 3.45 -7.08
N TYR A 139 -9.81 2.27 -7.61
CA TYR A 139 -10.82 1.47 -8.29
C TYR A 139 -11.85 0.93 -7.30
N ASP A 140 -13.11 1.29 -7.50
CA ASP A 140 -14.21 0.89 -6.62
C ASP A 140 -14.34 -0.62 -6.46
N VAL A 141 -14.07 -1.38 -7.54
CA VAL A 141 -14.09 -2.85 -7.50
C VAL A 141 -13.07 -3.43 -6.52
N CYS A 142 -11.95 -2.75 -6.28
CA CYS A 142 -10.87 -3.22 -5.39
C CYS A 142 -11.06 -2.78 -3.93
N ARG A 143 -12.10 -2.00 -3.63
CA ARG A 143 -12.29 -1.34 -2.33
C ARG A 143 -12.32 -2.33 -1.16
N ASP A 144 -12.95 -3.48 -1.34
CA ASP A 144 -13.10 -4.46 -0.25
C ASP A 144 -11.79 -5.19 0.06
N ILE A 145 -10.95 -5.42 -0.96
CA ILE A 145 -9.64 -6.08 -0.80
C ILE A 145 -8.60 -5.11 -0.23
N LEU A 146 -8.67 -3.83 -0.60
CA LEU A 146 -7.69 -2.80 -0.25
C LEU A 146 -8.12 -1.90 0.91
N GLY A 147 -9.31 -2.14 1.46
CA GLY A 147 -9.93 -1.29 2.49
C GLY A 147 -9.40 -1.50 3.92
N ASP A 148 -8.43 -2.38 4.14
CA ASP A 148 -7.89 -2.65 5.48
C ASP A 148 -6.84 -1.61 5.90
N ASN A 149 -6.67 -1.40 7.22
CA ASN A 149 -5.71 -0.42 7.74
C ASN A 149 -4.26 -0.72 7.31
N THR A 150 -3.94 -1.98 7.05
CA THR A 150 -2.60 -2.40 6.61
C THR A 150 -2.30 -1.86 5.21
N CYS A 151 -3.24 -2.00 4.27
CA CYS A 151 -3.15 -1.46 2.91
C CYS A 151 -3.00 0.06 2.94
N HIS A 152 -3.86 0.76 3.70
CA HIS A 152 -3.77 2.22 3.86
C HIS A 152 -2.38 2.63 4.34
N LYS A 153 -1.87 1.95 5.38
CA LYS A 153 -0.55 2.26 5.94
C LYS A 153 0.59 2.06 4.94
N ILE A 154 0.61 0.93 4.23
CA ILE A 154 1.67 0.63 3.24
C ILE A 154 1.60 1.62 2.06
N LEU A 155 0.40 1.90 1.57
CA LEU A 155 0.19 2.86 0.49
C LEU A 155 0.63 4.27 0.89
N MET A 156 0.21 4.75 2.07
CA MET A 156 0.62 6.05 2.58
C MET A 156 2.14 6.15 2.76
N ASP A 157 2.82 5.11 3.24
CA ASP A 157 4.29 5.08 3.33
C ASP A 157 4.95 5.18 1.94
N LEU A 158 4.46 4.39 0.98
CA LEU A 158 4.96 4.41 -0.41
C LEU A 158 4.80 5.80 -1.04
N LEU A 159 3.63 6.41 -0.90
CA LEU A 159 3.33 7.76 -1.42
C LEU A 159 4.19 8.82 -0.73
N TYR A 160 4.35 8.71 0.60
CA TYR A 160 5.15 9.64 1.39
C TYR A 160 6.63 9.61 0.97
N LYS A 161 7.21 8.42 0.82
CA LYS A 161 8.60 8.23 0.34
C LYS A 161 8.83 8.79 -1.06
N ASN A 162 7.80 8.77 -1.90
CA ASN A 162 7.82 9.36 -3.24
C ASN A 162 7.34 10.82 -3.28
N GLN A 163 7.25 11.49 -2.11
CA GLN A 163 6.90 12.91 -1.97
C GLN A 163 5.50 13.26 -2.53
N GLN A 164 4.62 12.26 -2.68
CA GLN A 164 3.25 12.45 -3.15
C GLN A 164 2.32 12.83 -1.98
N TYR A 165 2.67 13.89 -1.26
CA TYR A 165 2.04 14.26 0.02
C TYR A 165 0.54 14.55 -0.09
N HIS A 166 0.08 15.13 -1.19
CA HIS A 166 -1.36 15.33 -1.42
C HIS A 166 -2.12 14.00 -1.46
N LEU A 167 -1.55 12.98 -2.13
CA LEU A 167 -2.16 11.66 -2.22
C LEU A 167 -2.15 10.93 -0.86
N VAL A 168 -1.14 11.19 -0.02
CA VAL A 168 -1.11 10.68 1.37
C VAL A 168 -2.33 11.18 2.14
N LEU A 169 -2.64 12.48 2.04
CA LEU A 169 -3.81 13.06 2.72
C LEU A 169 -5.13 12.50 2.18
N GLU A 170 -5.24 12.29 0.87
CA GLU A 170 -6.43 11.67 0.29
C GLU A 170 -6.67 10.23 0.75
N VAL A 171 -5.61 9.43 0.90
CA VAL A 171 -5.72 8.06 1.46
C VAL A 171 -6.02 8.11 2.96
N PHE A 172 -5.57 9.16 3.66
CA PHE A 172 -5.91 9.34 5.07
C PHE A 172 -7.40 9.63 5.27
N GLU A 173 -8.01 10.42 4.38
CA GLU A 173 -9.43 10.79 4.45
C GLU A 173 -10.39 9.60 4.26
N THR A 174 -9.94 8.49 3.66
CA THR A 174 -10.75 7.28 3.45
C THR A 174 -10.71 6.30 4.63
N LEU A 175 -9.88 6.56 5.65
CA LEU A 175 -9.77 5.70 6.84
C LEU A 175 -11.10 5.64 7.59
N ARG A 176 -11.59 4.43 7.80
CA ARG A 176 -12.81 4.18 8.60
C ARG A 176 -12.54 4.21 10.10
N HIS A 177 -11.31 3.91 10.50
CA HIS A 177 -10.91 3.81 11.90
C HIS A 177 -9.60 4.55 12.13
N PHE A 178 -9.46 5.13 13.31
CA PHE A 178 -8.21 5.79 13.71
C PHE A 178 -7.03 4.82 13.65
N ASN A 179 -5.95 5.27 13.01
CA ASN A 179 -4.69 4.55 12.97
C ASN A 179 -3.55 5.55 13.24
N ILE A 180 -2.76 5.28 14.27
CA ILE A 180 -1.70 6.18 14.72
C ILE A 180 -0.57 6.33 13.67
N ASP A 181 -0.22 5.24 12.99
CA ASP A 181 0.82 5.24 11.94
C ASP A 181 0.36 6.12 10.77
N CYS A 182 -0.87 5.90 10.29
CA CYS A 182 -1.45 6.70 9.21
C CYS A 182 -1.60 8.18 9.61
N SER A 183 -2.01 8.46 10.84
CA SER A 183 -2.14 9.83 11.34
C SER A 183 -0.78 10.55 11.34
N THR A 184 0.27 9.86 11.79
CA THR A 184 1.64 10.39 11.81
C THR A 184 2.12 10.73 10.39
N LEU A 185 1.86 9.83 9.42
CA LEU A 185 2.17 10.08 8.00
C LEU A 185 1.39 11.28 7.43
N ALA A 186 0.10 11.41 7.78
CA ALA A 186 -0.72 12.52 7.34
C ALA A 186 -0.22 13.86 7.91
N PHE A 187 0.13 13.92 9.20
CA PHE A 187 0.74 15.11 9.80
C PHE A 187 2.06 15.47 9.14
N GLY A 188 2.93 14.48 8.89
CA GLY A 188 4.19 14.67 8.18
C GLY A 188 3.96 15.22 6.77
N ALA A 189 2.99 14.67 6.03
CA ALA A 189 2.67 15.10 4.67
C ALA A 189 2.17 16.54 4.66
N TYR A 190 1.30 16.88 5.61
CA TYR A 190 0.80 18.23 5.79
C TYR A 190 1.91 19.25 6.10
N TYR A 191 2.87 18.89 6.97
CA TYR A 191 4.03 19.74 7.27
C TYR A 191 4.86 20.02 6.02
N HIS A 192 5.14 19.00 5.19
CA HIS A 192 5.88 19.19 3.94
C HIS A 192 5.14 20.10 2.94
N ILE A 193 3.82 19.93 2.81
CA ILE A 193 3.01 20.78 1.93
C ILE A 193 3.13 22.24 2.37
N LEU A 194 2.90 22.54 3.66
CA LEU A 194 2.98 23.90 4.18
C LEU A 194 4.34 24.56 3.95
N ASN A 195 5.43 23.83 4.19
CA ASN A 195 6.78 24.35 4.00
C ASN A 195 7.19 24.49 2.54
N SER A 196 6.55 23.72 1.63
CA SER A 196 6.78 23.87 0.19
C SER A 196 6.17 25.16 -0.37
N PHE A 197 5.15 25.72 0.29
CA PHE A 197 4.52 27.00 -0.10
C PHE A 197 5.20 28.24 0.49
N HIS A 198 6.10 28.09 1.47
CA HIS A 198 6.87 29.20 2.05
C HIS A 198 8.38 28.88 2.05
N PRO A 199 9.12 29.17 0.96
CA PRO A 199 10.58 28.98 0.93
C PRO A 199 11.38 29.99 1.78
N SER A 200 10.77 30.68 2.75
CA SER A 200 11.43 31.75 3.51
C SER A 200 11.01 31.80 4.98
N PHE A 201 11.59 30.90 5.78
CA PHE A 201 11.95 31.17 7.18
C PHE A 201 13.24 30.40 7.54
N VAL A 202 14.27 30.55 6.71
CA VAL A 202 15.67 30.34 7.13
C VAL A 202 16.46 31.56 6.70
N SER A 203 16.17 32.67 7.36
CA SER A 203 17.11 33.76 7.59
C SER A 203 16.59 34.51 8.80
N HIS A 204 17.15 34.21 9.97
CA HIS A 204 17.82 35.21 10.78
C HIS A 204 18.36 34.60 12.08
N LYS A 205 19.69 34.69 12.18
CA LYS A 205 20.56 34.67 13.36
C LYS A 205 20.86 33.33 14.01
#